data_AF-A0A2U2RVV8-F1
#
_entry.id   AF-A0A2U2RVV8-F1
#
_cell.length_a   1.000
_cell.length_b   1.000
_cell.length_c   1.000
_cell.angle_alpha   90.00
_cell.angle_beta   90.00
_cell.angle_gamma   90.00
#
_symmetry.space_group_name_H-M   'P 1'
#
loop_
_entity.id
_entity.type
_entity.pdbx_description
1 polymer ?
#
loop_
_entity_poly.entity_id
_entity_poly.type
_entity_poly.pdbx_seq_one_letter_code
_entity_poly.pdbx_strand_id
1 'polypeptide(L)'
;MQRSNKVSINTEDGTSTLYIKELKEVYHSRKGALTESQFVYINEGLKYWSKGSSNAICRVLELGYGTGLIAFLTYLNSLEINKQIDYTSLEAYPISITQLKELNYDQFLKEKNS
;
A
#
# COMPACT_ATOMS: atom_id res chain seq x y z
N MET A 1 17.02 -15.00 -12.70
CA MET A 1 15.80 -15.27 -11.90
C MET A 1 14.59 -15.13 -12.82
N GLN A 2 13.76 -16.16 -12.93
CA GLN A 2 12.59 -16.20 -13.83
C GLN A 2 11.54 -15.16 -13.42
N ARG A 3 10.90 -14.52 -14.41
CA ARG A 3 9.74 -13.65 -14.20
C ARG A 3 8.56 -14.51 -13.72
N SER A 4 8.17 -14.33 -12.48
CA SER A 4 6.97 -14.96 -11.91
C SER A 4 5.69 -14.59 -12.67
N ASN A 5 4.85 -15.59 -12.96
CA ASN A 5 3.50 -15.37 -13.49
C ASN A 5 2.60 -14.82 -12.39
N LYS A 6 2.43 -13.49 -12.39
CA LYS A 6 1.56 -12.74 -11.46
C LYS A 6 0.19 -12.53 -12.11
N VAL A 7 -0.88 -12.91 -11.41
CA VAL A 7 -2.28 -12.73 -11.88
C VAL A 7 -3.03 -11.83 -10.90
N SER A 8 -3.72 -10.81 -11.41
CA SER A 8 -4.55 -9.94 -10.58
C SER A 8 -5.80 -10.67 -10.11
N ILE A 9 -6.16 -10.53 -8.84
CA ILE A 9 -7.37 -11.09 -8.22
C ILE A 9 -8.07 -10.02 -7.38
N ASN A 10 -9.40 -10.02 -7.36
CA ASN A 10 -10.17 -9.10 -6.52
C ASN A 10 -10.25 -9.61 -5.07
N THR A 11 -10.21 -8.67 -4.13
CA THR A 11 -10.46 -8.89 -2.70
C THR A 11 -11.88 -8.47 -2.33
N GLU A 12 -12.35 -8.91 -1.16
CA GLU A 12 -13.73 -8.67 -0.69
C GLU A 12 -14.08 -7.19 -0.47
N ASP A 13 -13.08 -6.32 -0.32
CA ASP A 13 -13.21 -4.87 -0.19
C ASP A 13 -13.24 -4.12 -1.53
N GLY A 14 -13.30 -4.83 -2.66
CA GLY A 14 -13.34 -4.25 -3.99
C GLY A 14 -11.97 -3.81 -4.54
N THR A 15 -10.89 -3.99 -3.77
CA THR A 15 -9.52 -3.75 -4.26
C THR A 15 -8.99 -4.97 -5.04
N SER A 16 -7.84 -4.82 -5.71
CA SER A 16 -7.18 -5.93 -6.40
C SER A 16 -5.82 -6.21 -5.78
N THR A 17 -5.47 -7.48 -5.61
CA THR A 17 -4.16 -7.96 -5.18
C THR A 17 -3.54 -8.87 -6.24
N LEU A 18 -2.26 -9.20 -6.09
CA LEU A 18 -1.53 -10.05 -7.03
C LEU A 18 -1.37 -11.45 -6.43
N TYR A 19 -1.67 -12.46 -7.23
CA TYR A 19 -1.38 -13.86 -6.92
C TYR A 19 -0.11 -14.30 -7.63
N ILE A 20 0.88 -14.79 -6.89
CA ILE A 20 2.11 -15.36 -7.43
C ILE A 20 1.92 -16.86 -7.59
N LYS A 21 1.81 -17.31 -8.84
CA LYS A 21 1.47 -18.71 -9.13
C LYS A 21 2.55 -19.70 -8.67
N GLU A 22 3.83 -19.32 -8.72
CA GLU A 22 4.92 -20.20 -8.30
C GLU A 22 5.02 -20.37 -6.78
N LEU A 23 4.62 -19.36 -6.01
CA LEU A 23 4.67 -19.39 -4.54
C LEU A 23 3.34 -19.86 -3.91
N LYS A 24 2.25 -19.92 -4.70
CA LYS A 24 0.88 -20.12 -4.22
C LYS A 24 0.45 -19.10 -3.15
N GLU A 25 1.03 -17.90 -3.22
CA GLU A 25 0.80 -16.82 -2.28
C GLU A 25 0.11 -15.63 -2.95
N VAL A 26 -0.62 -14.88 -2.14
CA VAL A 26 -1.25 -13.62 -2.50
C VAL A 26 -0.45 -12.49 -1.85
N TYR A 27 -0.21 -11.40 -2.58
CA TYR A 27 0.48 -10.23 -2.04
C TYR A 27 -0.25 -9.62 -0.84
N HIS A 28 -1.58 -9.81 -0.76
CA HIS A 28 -2.43 -9.37 0.35
C HIS A 28 -3.51 -10.39 0.67
N SER A 29 -3.98 -10.40 1.92
CA SER A 29 -5.12 -11.21 2.36
C SER A 29 -6.36 -10.99 1.48
N ARG A 30 -7.06 -12.09 1.15
CA ARG A 30 -8.35 -12.04 0.41
C ARG A 30 -9.46 -11.30 1.15
N LYS A 31 -9.31 -11.11 2.47
CA LYS A 31 -10.29 -10.45 3.35
C LYS A 31 -10.25 -8.91 3.32
N GLY A 32 -9.33 -8.33 2.54
CA GLY A 32 -9.29 -6.88 2.27
C GLY A 32 -7.93 -6.26 2.55
N ALA A 33 -7.13 -6.14 1.50
CA ALA A 33 -5.79 -5.57 1.53
C ALA A 33 -5.77 -4.13 2.08
N LEU A 34 -6.80 -3.36 1.72
CA LEU A 34 -6.94 -1.96 2.11
C LEU A 34 -7.28 -1.84 3.59
N THR A 35 -8.29 -2.59 4.05
CA THR A 35 -8.74 -2.55 5.45
C THR A 35 -7.62 -2.93 6.41
N GLU A 36 -6.90 -4.01 6.12
CA GLU A 36 -5.78 -4.47 6.94
C GLU A 36 -4.64 -3.45 6.93
N SER A 37 -4.26 -2.95 5.75
CA SER A 37 -3.17 -1.96 5.63
C SER A 37 -3.50 -0.64 6.32
N GLN A 38 -4.75 -0.18 6.21
CA GLN A 38 -5.24 1.02 6.87
C GLN A 38 -5.24 0.88 8.39
N PHE A 39 -5.63 -0.29 8.91
CA PHE A 39 -5.60 -0.51 10.35
C PHE A 39 -4.16 -0.60 10.88
N VAL A 40 -3.35 -1.52 10.34
CA VAL A 40 -2.03 -1.85 10.88
C VAL A 40 -1.02 -0.73 10.65
N TYR A 41 -0.83 -0.30 9.41
CA TYR A 41 0.26 0.62 9.08
C TYR A 41 -0.12 2.08 9.31
N ILE A 42 -1.39 2.43 9.09
CA ILE A 42 -1.83 3.82 9.18
C ILE A 42 -2.37 4.16 10.56
N ASN A 43 -3.37 3.45 11.06
CA ASN A 43 -4.01 3.81 12.33
C ASN A 43 -3.09 3.49 13.52
N GLU A 44 -2.63 2.25 13.60
CA GLU A 44 -1.77 1.78 14.71
C GLU A 44 -0.30 2.13 14.52
N GLY A 45 0.13 2.44 13.28
CA GLY A 45 1.48 2.90 12.97
C GLY A 45 1.57 4.43 12.91
N LEU A 46 1.32 4.98 11.71
CA LEU A 46 1.58 6.40 11.40
C LEU A 46 0.81 7.38 12.30
N LYS A 47 -0.51 7.20 12.48
CA LYS A 47 -1.37 8.08 13.29
C LYS A 47 -1.08 7.95 14.78
N TYR A 48 -0.69 6.77 15.24
CA TYR A 48 -0.21 6.60 16.61
C TYR A 48 1.08 7.39 16.84
N TRP A 49 2.07 7.21 15.96
CA TRP A 49 3.35 7.94 16.02
C TRP A 49 3.16 9.47 15.98
N SER A 50 2.25 9.96 15.13
CA SER A 50 2.05 11.40 14.95
C SER A 50 1.50 12.12 16.19
N LYS A 51 0.82 11.40 17.10
CA LYS A 51 0.31 11.95 18.37
C LYS A 51 1.44 12.28 19.34
N GLY A 52 2.55 11.53 19.31
CA GLY A 52 3.68 11.71 20.22
C GLY A 52 4.80 12.61 19.68
N SER A 53 4.84 12.87 18.37
CA SER A 53 5.99 13.49 17.69
C SER A 53 5.61 14.82 17.03
N SER A 54 5.71 15.93 17.77
CA SER A 54 5.24 17.25 17.29
C SER A 54 6.10 17.86 16.17
N ASN A 55 7.42 17.63 16.16
CA ASN A 55 8.33 18.29 15.20
C ASN A 55 9.34 17.36 14.48
N ALA A 56 9.25 16.05 14.66
CA ALA A 56 10.14 15.12 13.98
C ALA A 56 9.64 14.80 12.55
N ILE A 57 10.57 14.58 11.63
CA ILE A 57 10.28 13.99 10.31
C ILE A 57 10.06 12.48 10.52
N CYS A 58 8.96 11.93 10.02
CA CYS A 58 8.73 10.49 10.05
C CYS A 58 9.58 9.84 8.95
N ARG A 59 10.37 8.81 9.29
CA ARG A 59 11.11 8.04 8.29
C ARG A 59 10.58 6.61 8.26
N VAL A 60 10.13 6.17 7.10
CA VAL A 60 9.52 4.85 6.91
C VAL A 60 10.38 4.04 5.94
N LEU A 61 10.70 2.81 6.32
CA LEU A 61 11.31 1.81 5.45
C LEU A 61 10.29 0.69 5.21
N GLU A 62 9.98 0.46 3.93
CA GLU A 62 9.15 -0.67 3.49
C GLU A 62 10.02 -1.71 2.76
N LEU A 63 9.90 -2.96 3.18
CA LEU A 63 10.54 -4.09 2.51
C LEU A 63 9.46 -4.86 1.75
N GLY A 64 9.54 -4.83 0.42
CA GLY A 64 8.52 -5.36 -0.48
C GLY A 64 7.47 -4.32 -0.82
N TYR A 65 7.81 -3.39 -1.72
CA TYR A 65 6.87 -2.35 -2.20
C TYR A 65 5.59 -2.96 -2.79
N GLY A 66 5.71 -4.12 -3.43
CA GLY A 66 4.60 -4.88 -4.01
C GLY A 66 3.73 -4.04 -4.94
N THR A 67 2.51 -3.78 -4.50
CA THR A 67 1.52 -2.98 -5.24
C THR A 67 1.63 -1.48 -5.00
N GLY A 68 2.42 -1.05 -4.01
CA GLY A 68 2.53 0.35 -3.58
C GLY A 68 1.35 0.82 -2.72
N LEU A 69 0.48 -0.09 -2.27
CA LEU A 69 -0.72 0.26 -1.49
C LEU A 69 -0.36 0.98 -0.18
N ILE A 70 0.60 0.46 0.58
CA ILE A 70 0.96 1.03 1.88
C ILE A 70 1.59 2.42 1.70
N ALA A 71 2.49 2.58 0.72
CA ALA A 71 3.08 3.86 0.38
C ALA A 71 2.02 4.90 -0.04
N PHE A 72 1.05 4.49 -0.87
CA PHE A 72 -0.07 5.34 -1.28
C PHE A 72 -0.94 5.78 -0.09
N LEU A 73 -1.33 4.86 0.78
CA LEU A 73 -2.09 5.17 1.99
C LEU A 73 -1.31 6.07 2.95
N THR A 74 0.00 5.84 3.07
CA THR A 74 0.90 6.67 3.89
C THR A 74 0.91 8.11 3.39
N TYR A 75 1.01 8.31 2.07
CA TYR A 75 0.92 9.64 1.45
C TYR A 75 -0.43 10.31 1.71
N LEU A 76 -1.55 9.61 1.49
CA LEU A 76 -2.87 10.20 1.71
C LEU A 76 -3.08 10.63 3.17
N ASN A 77 -2.57 9.84 4.12
CA ASN A 77 -2.72 10.13 5.53
C ASN A 77 -1.70 11.15 6.03
N SER A 78 -0.53 11.28 5.39
CA SER A 78 0.44 12.34 5.72
C SER A 78 -0.13 13.74 5.47
N LEU A 79 -0.99 13.87 4.44
CA LEU A 79 -1.74 15.09 4.16
C LEU A 79 -2.74 15.40 5.28
N GLU A 80 -3.46 14.41 5.79
CA GLU A 80 -4.44 14.59 6.88
C GLU A 80 -3.80 15.05 8.18
N ILE A 81 -2.67 14.43 8.56
CA ILE A 81 -1.97 14.74 9.82
C ILE A 81 -1.02 15.93 9.69
N ASN A 82 -0.87 16.49 8.48
CA ASN A 82 0.03 17.58 8.14
C ASN A 82 1.49 17.32 8.59
N LYS A 83 2.04 16.16 8.21
CA LYS A 83 3.42 15.75 8.53
C LYS A 83 4.19 15.40 7.27
N GLN A 84 5.47 15.78 7.25
CA GLN A 84 6.40 15.30 6.25
C GLN A 84 6.85 13.87 6.57
N ILE A 85 6.81 13.00 5.56
CA ILE A 85 7.25 11.60 5.63
C ILE A 85 8.37 11.39 4.61
N ASP A 86 9.52 10.92 5.08
CA ASP A 86 10.57 10.39 4.22
C ASP A 86 10.32 8.88 4.05
N TYR A 87 9.83 8.48 2.88
CA TYR A 87 9.46 7.09 2.60
C TYR A 87 10.50 6.43 1.69
N THR A 88 11.06 5.32 2.14
CA THR A 88 11.97 4.48 1.34
C THR A 88 11.38 3.09 1.22
N SER A 89 11.28 2.56 0.01
CA SER A 89 10.88 1.17 -0.22
C SER A 89 11.93 0.41 -1.01
N LEU A 90 12.01 -0.89 -0.75
CA LEU A 90 12.85 -1.83 -1.49
C LEU A 90 11.98 -2.90 -2.11
N GLU A 91 12.13 -3.14 -3.41
CA GLU A 91 11.37 -4.17 -4.14
C GLU A 91 12.29 -4.92 -5.10
N ALA A 92 12.35 -6.23 -4.91
CA ALA A 92 13.18 -7.09 -5.74
C ALA A 92 12.53 -7.37 -7.11
N TYR A 93 11.20 -7.38 -7.17
CA TYR A 93 10.41 -7.74 -8.35
C TYR A 93 9.28 -6.75 -8.62
N PRO A 94 9.61 -5.53 -9.07
CA PRO A 94 8.61 -4.51 -9.33
C PRO A 94 7.55 -5.00 -10.33
N ILE A 95 6.31 -4.57 -10.11
CA ILE A 95 5.20 -4.84 -11.02
C ILE A 95 5.32 -3.94 -12.25
N SER A 96 4.79 -4.38 -13.39
CA SER A 96 4.83 -3.57 -14.61
C SER A 96 3.84 -2.39 -14.51
N ILE A 97 4.10 -1.32 -15.28
CA ILE A 97 3.20 -0.15 -15.36
C ILE A 97 1.78 -0.56 -15.78
N THR A 98 1.66 -1.56 -16.66
CA THR A 98 0.36 -2.08 -17.09
C THR A 98 -0.39 -2.72 -15.91
N GLN A 99 0.29 -3.57 -15.13
CA GLN A 99 -0.28 -4.18 -13.92
C GLN A 99 -0.64 -3.13 -12.87
N LEU A 100 0.16 -2.07 -12.73
CA LEU A 100 -0.15 -0.97 -11.81
C LEU A 100 -1.45 -0.25 -12.19
N LYS A 101 -1.68 0.00 -13.49
CA LYS A 101 -2.93 0.62 -13.98
C LYS A 101 -4.16 -0.24 -13.70
N GLU A 102 -4.02 -1.57 -13.73
CA GLU A 102 -5.11 -2.50 -13.43
C GLU A 102 -5.55 -2.46 -11.96
N LEU A 103 -4.73 -1.93 -11.04
CA LEU A 103 -5.08 -1.80 -9.62
C LEU A 103 -6.08 -0.66 -9.36
N ASN A 104 -6.32 0.22 -10.34
CA ASN A 104 -7.34 1.27 -10.31
C ASN A 104 -7.32 2.18 -9.06
N TYR A 105 -6.14 2.53 -8.53
CA TYR A 105 -6.05 3.35 -7.33
C TYR A 105 -6.70 4.74 -7.47
N ASP A 106 -6.88 5.21 -8.69
CA ASP A 106 -7.59 6.45 -9.03
C ASP A 106 -9.04 6.48 -8.49
N GLN A 107 -9.66 5.32 -8.27
CA GLN A 107 -11.01 5.24 -7.71
C GLN A 107 -11.04 5.68 -6.25
N PHE A 108 -10.00 5.39 -5.46
CA PHE A 108 -9.90 5.81 -4.05
C PHE A 108 -9.64 7.31 -3.89
N LEU A 109 -9.16 8.00 -4.94
CA LEU A 109 -8.97 9.45 -4.92
C LEU A 109 -10.28 10.24 -5.12
N LYS A 110 -11.28 9.64 -5.77
CA LYS A 110 -12.54 10.34 -6.07
C LYS A 110 -13.48 10.46 -4.88
N GLU A 111 -13.45 9.50 -3.95
CA GLU A 111 -14.34 9.49 -2.78
C GLU A 111 -13.99 10.56 -1.73
N LYS A 112 -12.78 11.13 -1.75
CA LYS A 112 -12.37 12.15 -0.77
C LYS A 112 -12.62 13.60 -1.19
N ASN A 113 -13.06 13.83 -2.43
CA ASN A 113 -13.32 15.15 -2.99
C ASN A 113 -14.81 15.42 -3.25
N SER A 114 -15.72 14.60 -2.69
CA SER A 114 -17.18 14.81 -2.73
C SER A 114 -17.73 15.13 -1.35
#